data_AF-A0AAD9V7H2-F1
#
_entry.id   AF-A0AAD9V7H2-F1
#
_cell.length_a   1.000
_cell.length_b   1.000
_cell.length_c   1.000
_cell.angle_alpha   90.00
_cell.angle_beta   90.00
_cell.angle_gamma   90.00
#
_symmetry.space_group_name_H-M   'P 1'
#
loop_
_entity.id
_entity.type
_entity.pdbx_description
1 polymer ?
#
loop_
_entity_poly.entity_id
_entity_poly.type
_entity_poly.pdbx_seq_one_letter_code
_entity_poly.pdbx_strand_id
1 'polypeptide(L)'
;MATISVPHIPEELIGKIVIFLPLKDVSNCMLVCKHWHELLSSGLFWKNYVQKNFDISDEKFPTGHLQVWQDPDFAYYWDDNEDKSNIYVFSEPPRRWKCGIVHPANFTIESHKDIKYKDFLRAVRILLRTQKAATELELDCGAYGNESDGEVEVCLIPWNKDSLPRAEDIINFFHFNPEMCEDPSTDSEVPSDDEDCDDEDYVSWNTLRSFSDDKQKAKTFFNWFKKTFTPFVRILIGCDKMNPVPFFILAQLSPGWVGGVLTSLTLT
;
A
#
# COMPACT_ATOMS: atom_id res chain seq x y z
N MET A 1 -33.06 -8.79 -46.45
CA MET A 1 -32.55 -8.93 -45.07
C MET A 1 -32.48 -7.54 -44.48
N ALA A 2 -33.29 -7.25 -43.46
CA ALA A 2 -33.20 -5.98 -42.75
C ALA A 2 -31.91 -6.00 -41.92
N THR A 3 -30.94 -5.17 -42.30
CA THR A 3 -29.79 -4.88 -41.44
C THR A 3 -30.31 -4.11 -40.23
N ILE A 4 -30.47 -4.80 -39.11
CA ILE A 4 -30.73 -4.15 -37.83
C ILE A 4 -29.47 -3.31 -37.56
N SER A 5 -29.55 -1.99 -37.78
CA SER A 5 -28.48 -1.10 -37.37
C SER A 5 -28.41 -1.18 -35.85
N VAL A 6 -27.29 -1.66 -35.31
CA VAL A 6 -27.04 -1.59 -33.87
C VAL A 6 -27.27 -0.13 -33.47
N PRO A 7 -28.18 0.17 -32.52
CA PRO A 7 -28.45 1.55 -32.13
C PRO A 7 -27.13 2.20 -31.71
N HIS A 8 -26.82 3.35 -32.33
CA HIS A 8 -25.61 4.08 -32.02
C HIS A 8 -25.73 4.64 -30.61
N ILE A 9 -25.01 4.04 -29.66
CA ILE A 9 -24.92 4.52 -28.29
C ILE A 9 -23.92 5.69 -28.29
N PRO A 10 -24.31 6.88 -27.82
CA PRO A 10 -23.39 8.00 -27.66
C PRO A 10 -22.17 7.63 -26.80
N GLU A 11 -21.00 8.17 -27.14
CA GLU A 11 -19.73 7.91 -26.46
C GLU A 11 -19.82 8.12 -24.94
N GLU A 12 -20.48 9.21 -24.54
CA GLU A 12 -20.70 9.54 -23.14
C GLU A 12 -21.48 8.46 -22.38
N LEU A 13 -22.42 7.79 -23.05
CA LEU A 13 -23.20 6.71 -22.43
C LEU A 13 -22.38 5.42 -22.34
N ILE A 14 -21.52 5.14 -23.33
CA ILE A 14 -20.61 3.97 -23.28
C ILE A 14 -19.72 4.06 -22.04
N GLY A 15 -19.04 5.20 -21.84
CA GLY A 15 -18.18 5.41 -20.67
C GLY A 15 -18.96 5.31 -19.35
N LYS A 16 -20.16 5.90 -19.28
CA LYS A 16 -21.03 5.86 -18.10
C LYS A 16 -21.57 4.47 -17.78
N ILE A 17 -21.75 3.59 -18.77
CA ILE A 17 -22.18 2.21 -18.54
C ILE A 17 -20.98 1.35 -18.12
N VAL A 18 -19.88 1.45 -18.86
CA VAL A 18 -18.70 0.60 -18.67
C VAL A 18 -18.02 0.84 -17.31
N ILE A 19 -18.16 2.04 -16.74
CA ILE A 19 -17.60 2.37 -15.41
C ILE A 19 -18.13 1.49 -14.26
N PHE A 20 -19.32 0.89 -14.43
CA PHE A 20 -19.93 0.00 -13.45
C PHE A 20 -19.46 -1.45 -13.57
N LEU A 21 -18.68 -1.76 -14.61
CA LEU A 21 -18.22 -3.11 -14.85
C LEU A 21 -16.93 -3.43 -14.06
N PRO A 22 -16.74 -4.68 -13.63
CA PRO A 22 -15.46 -5.15 -13.14
C PRO A 22 -14.36 -4.93 -14.19
N LEU A 23 -13.13 -4.67 -13.75
CA LEU A 23 -12.01 -4.36 -14.66
C LEU A 23 -11.79 -5.40 -15.77
N LYS A 24 -12.06 -6.68 -15.49
CA LYS A 24 -11.97 -7.75 -16.48
C LYS A 24 -12.93 -7.49 -17.65
N ASP A 25 -14.15 -7.08 -17.34
CA ASP A 25 -15.17 -6.78 -18.34
C ASP A 25 -14.91 -5.44 -19.03
N VAL A 26 -14.38 -4.44 -18.31
CA VAL A 26 -13.84 -3.22 -18.94
C VAL A 26 -12.78 -3.58 -19.98
N SER A 27 -11.86 -4.49 -19.65
CA SER A 27 -10.82 -4.94 -20.57
C SER A 27 -11.42 -5.64 -21.80
N ASN A 28 -12.45 -6.47 -21.61
CA ASN A 28 -13.19 -7.06 -22.72
C ASN A 28 -13.90 -6.01 -23.58
N CYS A 29 -14.48 -4.98 -22.97
CA CYS A 29 -15.09 -3.84 -23.68
C CYS A 29 -14.08 -3.08 -24.54
N MET A 30 -12.82 -2.97 -24.11
CA MET A 30 -11.74 -2.37 -24.91
C MET A 30 -11.42 -3.19 -26.18
N LEU A 31 -11.82 -4.45 -26.26
CA LEU A 31 -11.60 -5.33 -27.41
C LEU A 31 -12.75 -5.35 -28.42
N VAL A 32 -13.87 -4.66 -28.13
CA VAL A 32 -15.06 -4.66 -28.98
C VAL A 32 -14.78 -4.02 -30.34
N CYS A 33 -14.21 -2.81 -30.36
CA CYS A 33 -13.79 -2.12 -31.57
C CYS A 33 -12.79 -0.99 -31.25
N LYS A 34 -12.15 -0.45 -32.29
CA LYS A 34 -11.18 0.65 -32.18
C LYS A 34 -11.73 1.86 -31.42
N HIS A 35 -12.99 2.20 -31.68
CA HIS A 35 -13.65 3.34 -31.05
C HIS A 35 -13.80 3.16 -29.52
N TRP A 36 -14.24 1.98 -29.08
CA TRP A 36 -14.34 1.65 -27.65
C TRP A 36 -12.96 1.60 -27.00
N HIS A 37 -11.97 1.05 -27.70
CA HIS A 37 -10.59 1.04 -27.23
C HIS A 37 -10.07 2.47 -26.94
N GLU A 38 -10.25 3.41 -27.88
CA GLU A 38 -9.81 4.80 -27.74
C GLU A 38 -10.52 5.50 -26.57
N LEU A 39 -11.85 5.38 -26.48
CA LEU A 39 -12.65 5.97 -25.42
C LEU A 39 -12.22 5.48 -24.02
N LEU A 40 -12.10 4.16 -23.87
CA LEU A 40 -11.78 3.49 -22.60
C LEU A 40 -10.27 3.54 -22.26
N SER A 41 -9.42 3.92 -23.22
CA SER A 41 -8.00 4.20 -22.97
C SER A 41 -7.75 5.61 -22.43
N SER A 42 -8.75 6.50 -22.49
CA SER A 42 -8.60 7.89 -22.07
C SER A 42 -8.30 8.03 -20.58
N GLY A 43 -7.47 9.01 -20.21
CA GLY A 43 -7.18 9.31 -18.80
C GLY A 43 -8.43 9.71 -18.02
N LEU A 44 -9.38 10.40 -18.66
CA LEU A 44 -10.65 10.80 -18.06
C LEU A 44 -11.51 9.59 -17.68
N PHE A 45 -11.57 8.56 -18.54
CA PHE A 45 -12.29 7.32 -18.20
C PHE A 45 -11.70 6.67 -16.94
N TRP A 46 -10.38 6.49 -16.88
CA TRP A 46 -9.72 5.85 -15.74
C TRP A 46 -9.82 6.69 -14.46
N LYS A 47 -9.78 8.02 -14.57
CA LYS A 47 -10.05 8.93 -13.44
C LYS A 47 -11.43 8.66 -12.84
N ASN A 48 -12.45 8.67 -13.69
CA ASN A 48 -13.81 8.44 -13.26
C ASN A 48 -13.95 7.02 -12.69
N TYR A 49 -13.36 6.01 -13.34
CA TYR A 49 -13.39 4.62 -12.88
C TYR A 49 -12.84 4.47 -11.47
N VAL A 50 -11.70 5.09 -11.18
CA VAL A 50 -11.09 5.10 -9.85
C VAL A 50 -12.03 5.76 -8.84
N GLN A 51 -12.47 6.99 -9.10
CA GLN A 51 -13.34 7.76 -8.20
C GLN A 51 -14.68 7.06 -7.92
N LYS A 52 -15.18 6.27 -8.87
CA LYS A 52 -16.45 5.54 -8.73
C LYS A 52 -16.32 4.24 -7.91
N ASN A 53 -15.18 3.56 -8.04
CA ASN A 53 -14.98 2.20 -7.52
C ASN A 53 -14.15 2.16 -6.24
N PHE A 54 -13.43 3.24 -5.91
CA PHE A 54 -12.59 3.33 -4.73
C PHE A 54 -12.82 4.66 -4.04
N ASP A 55 -13.06 4.61 -2.72
CA ASP A 55 -13.18 5.82 -1.91
C ASP A 55 -11.79 6.34 -1.53
N ILE A 56 -11.26 7.17 -2.42
CA ILE A 56 -9.96 7.84 -2.29
C ILE A 56 -10.06 9.18 -1.54
N SER A 57 -11.13 9.39 -0.78
CA SER A 57 -11.22 10.54 0.13
C SER A 57 -10.60 10.20 1.49
N ASP A 58 -10.00 11.20 2.12
CA ASP A 58 -9.37 11.04 3.44
C ASP A 58 -10.40 10.62 4.51
N GLU A 59 -9.98 9.72 5.38
CA GLU A 59 -10.65 9.47 6.65
C GLU A 59 -10.62 10.73 7.50
N LYS A 60 -11.74 11.02 8.18
CA LYS A 60 -11.82 12.19 9.08
C LYS A 60 -11.06 11.96 10.38
N PHE A 61 -11.05 10.72 10.85
CA PHE A 61 -10.39 10.30 12.07
C PHE A 61 -9.51 9.10 11.71
N PRO A 62 -8.23 9.12 12.08
CA PRO A 62 -7.35 7.99 11.88
C PRO A 62 -7.90 6.79 12.65
N THR A 63 -7.82 5.62 12.05
CA THR A 63 -8.20 4.33 12.67
C THR A 63 -6.99 3.39 12.65
N GLY A 64 -7.05 2.28 13.38
CA GLY A 64 -5.93 1.33 13.44
C GLY A 64 -4.65 2.02 13.91
N HIS A 65 -3.53 1.76 13.27
CA HIS A 65 -2.23 2.16 13.83
C HIS A 65 -1.84 3.60 13.58
N LEU A 66 -2.45 4.24 12.58
CA LEU A 66 -2.34 5.69 12.45
C LEU A 66 -2.88 6.40 13.68
N GLN A 67 -3.90 5.85 14.35
CA GLN A 67 -4.40 6.38 15.61
C GLN A 67 -3.39 6.15 16.74
N VAL A 68 -2.82 4.95 16.81
CA VAL A 68 -1.85 4.54 17.83
C VAL A 68 -0.57 5.39 17.78
N TRP A 69 -0.03 5.65 16.58
CA TRP A 69 1.15 6.52 16.40
C TRP A 69 0.92 8.01 16.71
N GLN A 70 -0.34 8.40 16.88
CA GLN A 70 -0.70 9.74 17.34
C GLN A 70 -0.93 9.80 18.84
N ASP A 71 -0.88 8.67 19.55
CA ASP A 71 -1.01 8.60 21.00
C ASP A 71 0.36 8.74 21.68
N PRO A 72 0.61 9.83 22.43
CA PRO A 72 1.86 10.00 23.18
C PRO A 72 2.08 8.93 24.25
N ASP A 73 1.03 8.27 24.75
CA ASP A 73 1.19 7.22 25.76
C ASP A 73 1.68 5.88 25.16
N PHE A 74 1.73 5.79 23.82
CA PHE A 74 2.09 4.56 23.13
C PHE A 74 3.60 4.43 22.82
N ALA A 75 4.35 5.53 22.65
CA ALA A 75 5.73 5.47 22.19
C ALA A 75 6.70 5.03 23.30
N TYR A 76 7.07 3.74 23.29
CA TYR A 76 8.07 3.16 24.19
C TYR A 76 9.49 3.30 23.62
N TYR A 77 10.44 3.65 24.49
CA TYR A 77 11.88 3.96 24.29
C TYR A 77 12.30 5.42 24.06
N TRP A 78 11.76 6.32 24.88
CA TRP A 78 12.43 7.57 25.24
C TRP A 78 12.78 7.59 26.72
N ASP A 79 13.85 6.88 27.11
CA ASP A 79 14.26 6.70 28.52
C ASP A 79 14.63 8.02 29.24
N ASP A 80 14.75 9.15 28.55
CA ASP A 80 15.17 10.44 29.11
C ASP A 80 14.15 11.59 29.00
N ASN A 81 12.93 11.34 28.51
CA ASN A 81 11.96 12.41 28.24
C ASN A 81 10.90 12.58 29.34
N GLU A 82 11.35 12.97 30.54
CA GLU A 82 10.51 13.11 31.76
C GLU A 82 9.25 13.98 31.57
N ASP A 83 9.29 14.96 30.65
CA ASP A 83 8.19 15.90 30.41
C ASP A 83 7.23 15.50 29.27
N LYS A 84 7.50 14.37 28.61
CA LYS A 84 6.76 13.84 27.45
C LYS A 84 6.55 14.83 26.28
N SER A 85 7.32 15.92 26.22
CA SER A 85 7.05 17.02 25.27
C SER A 85 7.44 16.71 23.82
N ASN A 86 8.34 15.75 23.59
CA ASN A 86 8.81 15.34 22.25
C ASN A 86 8.34 13.93 21.85
N ILE A 87 7.27 13.41 22.48
CA ILE A 87 6.80 12.04 22.28
C ILE A 87 5.78 11.97 21.14
N TYR A 88 6.25 11.88 19.90
CA TYR A 88 5.43 11.68 18.70
C TYR A 88 6.22 10.96 17.61
N VAL A 89 5.56 10.14 16.78
CA VAL A 89 6.22 9.42 15.66
C VAL A 89 6.38 10.30 14.43
N PHE A 90 5.33 11.07 14.10
CA PHE A 90 5.29 11.95 12.93
C PHE A 90 4.97 13.37 13.36
N SER A 91 5.78 14.32 12.90
CA SER A 91 5.49 15.74 13.06
C SER A 91 4.27 16.18 12.26
N GLU A 92 4.00 15.50 11.13
CA GLU A 92 2.79 15.64 10.33
C GLU A 92 2.23 14.23 10.04
N PRO A 93 1.22 13.75 10.79
CA PRO A 93 0.74 12.38 10.67
C PRO A 93 0.26 12.04 9.25
N PRO A 94 0.66 10.87 8.70
CA PRO A 94 0.15 10.41 7.43
C PRO A 94 -1.37 10.20 7.49
N ARG A 95 -1.99 10.21 6.31
CA ARG A 95 -3.45 10.08 6.16
C ARG A 95 -3.79 8.74 5.56
N ARG A 96 -5.07 8.38 5.65
CA ARG A 96 -5.62 7.18 5.04
C ARG A 96 -6.78 7.54 4.17
N TRP A 97 -6.79 7.03 2.94
CA TRP A 97 -8.00 7.00 2.13
C TRP A 97 -8.97 5.98 2.68
N LYS A 98 -10.27 6.25 2.64
CA LYS A 98 -11.31 5.32 3.13
C LYS A 98 -11.32 3.93 2.48
N CYS A 99 -10.59 3.76 1.37
CA CYS A 99 -10.33 2.44 0.81
C CYS A 99 -9.27 1.63 1.60
N GLY A 100 -8.65 2.19 2.64
CA GLY A 100 -7.72 1.54 3.55
C GLY A 100 -6.23 1.89 3.32
N ILE A 101 -5.89 2.63 2.27
CA ILE A 101 -4.48 2.85 1.89
C ILE A 101 -3.94 4.11 2.59
N VAL A 102 -2.80 3.95 3.27
CA VAL A 102 -2.05 5.05 3.90
C VAL A 102 -1.26 5.83 2.85
N HIS A 103 -1.18 7.15 3.00
CA HIS A 103 -0.40 8.03 2.12
C HIS A 103 0.23 9.20 2.91
N PRO A 104 1.29 9.83 2.35
CA PRO A 104 1.89 11.04 2.93
C PRO A 104 0.87 12.14 3.20
N ALA A 105 1.03 12.87 4.31
CA ALA A 105 0.10 13.91 4.76
C ALA A 105 -0.07 15.06 3.75
N ASN A 106 1.03 15.39 3.07
CA ASN A 106 1.12 16.45 2.06
C ASN A 106 0.65 15.99 0.66
N PHE A 107 0.25 14.72 0.51
CA PHE A 107 -0.18 14.17 -0.76
C PHE A 107 -1.70 14.23 -0.93
N THR A 108 -2.15 14.83 -2.03
CA THR A 108 -3.54 14.70 -2.51
C THR A 108 -3.55 14.36 -3.99
N ILE A 109 -4.55 13.60 -4.42
CA ILE A 109 -4.72 13.22 -5.82
C ILE A 109 -4.92 14.47 -6.70
N GLU A 110 -5.57 15.51 -6.16
CA GLU A 110 -5.81 16.79 -6.84
C GLU A 110 -4.54 17.60 -7.03
N SER A 111 -3.58 17.52 -6.09
CA SER A 111 -2.31 18.25 -6.19
C SER A 111 -1.38 17.68 -7.28
N HIS A 112 -1.57 16.43 -7.67
CA HIS A 112 -0.70 15.75 -8.61
C HIS A 112 -1.25 15.85 -10.04
N LYS A 113 -0.78 16.88 -10.77
CA LYS A 113 -1.33 17.30 -12.07
C LYS A 113 -1.24 16.27 -13.21
N ASP A 114 -0.34 15.29 -13.10
CA ASP A 114 -0.02 14.35 -14.19
C ASP A 114 -0.28 12.87 -13.83
N ILE A 115 -1.26 12.60 -12.95
CA ILE A 115 -1.61 11.23 -12.58
C ILE A 115 -2.07 10.44 -13.82
N LYS A 116 -1.32 9.37 -14.12
CA LYS A 116 -1.77 8.30 -15.00
C LYS A 116 -2.69 7.35 -14.23
N TYR A 117 -4.00 7.61 -14.28
CA TYR A 117 -4.99 6.89 -13.46
C TYR A 117 -5.03 5.37 -13.70
N LYS A 118 -4.60 4.88 -14.86
CA LYS A 118 -4.46 3.44 -15.12
C LYS A 118 -3.34 2.81 -14.30
N ASP A 119 -2.21 3.51 -14.16
CA ASP A 119 -1.08 3.07 -13.34
C ASP A 119 -1.41 3.20 -11.85
N PHE A 120 -2.08 4.28 -11.45
CA PHE A 120 -2.61 4.45 -10.09
C PHE A 120 -3.58 3.32 -9.70
N LEU A 121 -4.56 3.03 -10.57
CA LEU A 121 -5.51 1.93 -10.37
C LEU A 121 -4.80 0.58 -10.17
N ARG A 122 -3.74 0.32 -10.95
CA ARG A 122 -2.94 -0.89 -10.80
C ARG A 122 -2.32 -0.97 -9.41
N ALA A 123 -1.71 0.10 -8.93
CA ALA A 123 -1.10 0.15 -7.60
C ALA A 123 -2.16 -0.05 -6.49
N VAL A 124 -3.26 0.71 -6.54
CA VAL A 124 -4.39 0.59 -5.59
C VAL A 124 -4.90 -0.85 -5.52
N ARG A 125 -5.10 -1.51 -6.66
CA ARG A 125 -5.60 -2.90 -6.68
C ARG A 125 -4.62 -3.92 -6.09
N ILE A 126 -3.32 -3.71 -6.28
CA ILE A 126 -2.30 -4.57 -5.66
C ILE A 126 -2.40 -4.43 -4.13
N LEU A 127 -2.45 -3.19 -3.63
CA LEU A 127 -2.53 -2.92 -2.20
C LEU A 127 -3.82 -3.42 -1.56
N LEU A 128 -4.98 -3.22 -2.20
CA LEU A 128 -6.25 -3.74 -1.70
C LEU A 128 -6.29 -5.28 -1.68
N ARG A 129 -5.60 -5.94 -2.61
CA ARG A 129 -5.44 -7.39 -2.57
C ARG A 129 -4.56 -7.81 -1.39
N THR A 130 -3.49 -7.07 -1.10
CA THR A 130 -2.65 -7.28 0.08
C THR A 130 -3.44 -7.09 1.37
N GLN A 131 -4.20 -6.01 1.53
CA GLN A 131 -5.03 -5.79 2.72
C GLN A 131 -6.09 -6.87 2.92
N LYS A 132 -6.77 -7.25 1.84
CA LYS A 132 -7.75 -8.34 1.90
C LYS A 132 -7.09 -9.63 2.38
N ALA A 133 -5.88 -9.92 1.90
CA ALA A 133 -5.12 -11.08 2.35
C ALA A 133 -4.65 -10.94 3.80
N ALA A 134 -4.24 -9.74 4.24
CA ALA A 134 -3.89 -9.46 5.62
C ALA A 134 -4.98 -9.89 6.60
N THR A 135 -6.23 -9.54 6.30
CA THR A 135 -7.38 -9.97 7.11
C THR A 135 -7.72 -11.45 6.91
N GLU A 136 -7.78 -11.95 5.67
CA GLU A 136 -8.24 -13.31 5.40
C GLU A 136 -7.25 -14.42 5.76
N LEU A 137 -5.96 -14.09 5.88
CA LEU A 137 -4.89 -15.02 6.18
C LEU A 137 -4.23 -14.74 7.53
N GLU A 138 -4.80 -13.79 8.30
CA GLU A 138 -4.27 -13.40 9.61
C GLU A 138 -2.78 -13.09 9.50
N LEU A 139 -2.45 -12.21 8.54
CA LEU A 139 -1.06 -11.88 8.29
C LEU A 139 -0.52 -11.04 9.44
N ASP A 140 0.68 -11.43 9.84
CA ASP A 140 1.50 -10.79 10.82
C ASP A 140 2.80 -10.31 10.17
N CYS A 141 3.44 -9.29 10.74
CA CYS A 141 4.80 -8.92 10.40
C CYS A 141 5.70 -8.81 11.63
N GLY A 142 6.57 -9.81 11.81
CA GLY A 142 7.67 -9.77 12.77
C GLY A 142 8.81 -8.89 12.25
N ALA A 143 8.75 -7.58 12.48
CA ALA A 143 9.83 -6.65 12.14
C ALA A 143 11.02 -6.76 13.11
N TYR A 144 12.20 -6.31 12.68
CA TYR A 144 13.43 -6.36 13.48
C TYR A 144 13.28 -5.50 14.75
N GLY A 145 13.56 -6.06 15.92
CA GLY A 145 13.38 -5.39 17.21
C GLY A 145 11.97 -5.48 17.80
N ASN A 146 10.98 -5.95 17.04
CA ASN A 146 9.65 -6.24 17.54
C ASN A 146 9.67 -7.62 18.21
N GLU A 147 9.45 -7.68 19.52
CA GLU A 147 9.26 -8.93 20.26
C GLU A 147 7.82 -9.48 20.10
N SER A 148 7.00 -8.83 19.27
CA SER A 148 5.56 -9.05 19.17
C SER A 148 5.05 -8.97 17.74
N ASP A 149 3.80 -9.40 17.56
CA ASP A 149 3.08 -9.35 16.28
C ASP A 149 2.96 -7.89 15.78
N GLY A 150 2.80 -7.69 14.47
CA GLY A 150 2.57 -6.40 13.81
C GLY A 150 1.46 -6.52 12.77
N GLU A 151 0.34 -5.81 12.94
CA GLU A 151 -0.70 -5.79 11.90
C GLU A 151 -0.15 -5.22 10.58
N VAL A 152 -0.70 -5.74 9.48
CA VAL A 152 -0.27 -5.39 8.14
C VAL A 152 -1.16 -4.30 7.56
N GLU A 153 -0.67 -3.06 7.56
CA GLU A 153 -1.24 -1.98 6.77
C GLU A 153 -0.52 -1.85 5.42
N VAL A 154 -1.09 -1.03 4.53
CA VAL A 154 -0.46 -0.74 3.24
C VAL A 154 -0.36 0.75 3.01
N CYS A 155 0.69 1.16 2.32
CA CYS A 155 0.91 2.54 1.94
C CYS A 155 1.20 2.70 0.45
N LEU A 156 0.93 3.91 -0.06
CA LEU A 156 1.21 4.31 -1.42
C LEU A 156 1.82 5.71 -1.48
N ILE A 157 2.89 5.85 -2.25
CA ILE A 157 3.72 7.06 -2.35
C ILE A 157 3.88 7.42 -3.84
N PRO A 158 3.68 8.69 -4.22
CA PRO A 158 4.04 9.15 -5.56
C PRO A 158 5.56 9.03 -5.76
N TRP A 159 5.98 8.39 -6.85
CA TRP A 159 7.38 8.05 -7.05
C TRP A 159 7.81 8.16 -8.51
N ASN A 160 8.70 9.12 -8.79
CA ASN A 160 9.16 9.44 -10.14
C ASN A 160 10.63 9.08 -10.40
N LYS A 161 11.30 8.40 -9.46
CA LYS A 161 12.69 7.96 -9.61
C LYS A 161 12.73 6.52 -10.16
N ASP A 162 13.83 6.20 -10.86
CA ASP A 162 14.05 4.87 -11.41
C ASP A 162 14.52 3.85 -10.34
N SER A 163 15.06 4.32 -9.22
CA SER A 163 15.45 3.48 -8.08
C SER A 163 14.30 3.32 -7.10
N LEU A 164 14.35 2.27 -6.26
CA LEU A 164 13.50 2.17 -5.07
C LEU A 164 13.86 3.26 -4.04
N PRO A 165 12.92 3.63 -3.14
CA PRO A 165 13.17 4.63 -2.12
C PRO A 165 14.27 4.18 -1.16
N ARG A 166 14.97 5.17 -0.60
CA ARG A 166 15.84 4.99 0.56
C ARG A 166 15.15 5.49 1.82
N ALA A 167 15.71 5.21 2.98
CA ALA A 167 15.17 5.70 4.23
C ALA A 167 15.00 7.23 4.26
N GLU A 168 15.93 8.01 3.69
CA GLU A 168 15.82 9.47 3.67
C GLU A 168 14.62 9.94 2.85
N ASP A 169 14.25 9.20 1.80
CA ASP A 169 13.05 9.50 1.03
C ASP A 169 11.80 9.28 1.89
N ILE A 170 11.74 8.17 2.63
CA ILE A 170 10.61 7.84 3.50
C ILE A 170 10.50 8.79 4.68
N ILE A 171 11.62 9.19 5.29
CA ILE A 171 11.67 10.23 6.32
C ILE A 171 11.04 11.52 5.81
N ASN A 172 11.41 11.96 4.60
CA ASN A 172 10.87 13.17 4.00
C ASN A 172 9.39 13.06 3.64
N PHE A 173 8.91 11.89 3.22
CA PHE A 173 7.50 11.69 2.89
C PHE A 173 6.58 11.61 4.11
N PHE A 174 7.03 10.99 5.19
CA PHE A 174 6.21 10.74 6.37
C PHE A 174 6.49 11.69 7.53
N HIS A 175 7.50 12.56 7.41
CA HIS A 175 7.78 13.63 8.38
C HIS A 175 8.03 13.09 9.79
N PHE A 176 8.85 12.04 9.89
CA PHE A 176 9.21 11.40 11.16
C PHE A 176 9.82 12.38 12.17
N ASN A 177 9.70 12.04 13.45
CA ASN A 177 10.38 12.75 14.52
C ASN A 177 11.90 12.78 14.25
N PRO A 178 12.56 13.96 14.31
CA PRO A 178 13.99 14.08 14.06
C PRO A 178 14.86 13.13 14.90
N GLU A 179 14.49 12.80 16.14
CA GLU A 179 15.26 11.87 16.98
C GLU A 179 15.22 10.42 16.48
N MET A 180 14.16 10.03 15.75
CA MET A 180 14.05 8.72 15.11
C MET A 180 14.85 8.63 13.79
N CYS A 181 15.35 9.76 13.30
CA CYS A 181 16.08 9.84 12.03
C CYS A 181 17.59 9.65 12.22
N GLU A 182 18.06 9.40 13.45
CA GLU A 182 19.43 8.99 13.73
C GLU A 182 19.64 7.55 13.24
N ASP A 183 20.62 7.33 12.37
CA ASP A 183 21.01 6.03 11.80
C ASP A 183 19.88 5.16 11.18
N PRO A 184 19.13 5.67 10.18
CA PRO A 184 18.07 4.89 9.57
C PRO A 184 18.63 3.72 8.73
N SER A 185 17.92 2.59 8.74
CA SER A 185 18.35 1.40 7.99
C SER A 185 17.57 1.23 6.69
N THR A 186 18.29 0.89 5.61
CA THR A 186 17.71 0.48 4.33
C THR A 186 18.36 -0.82 3.88
N ASP A 187 17.60 -1.92 3.92
CA ASP A 187 18.07 -3.23 3.46
C ASP A 187 17.43 -3.57 2.12
N SER A 188 18.27 -3.82 1.12
CA SER A 188 17.83 -4.20 -0.24
C SER A 188 17.98 -5.69 -0.51
N GLU A 189 18.23 -6.50 0.52
CA GLU A 189 18.51 -7.91 0.33
C GLU A 189 17.25 -8.67 -0.10
N VAL A 190 17.37 -9.39 -1.22
CA VAL A 190 16.42 -10.43 -1.61
C VAL A 190 16.67 -11.60 -0.66
N PRO A 191 15.69 -12.03 0.16
CA PRO A 191 15.84 -13.19 1.02
C PRO A 191 16.31 -14.34 0.14
N SER A 192 17.36 -15.05 0.57
CA SER A 192 17.75 -16.30 -0.09
C SER A 192 16.51 -17.16 -0.27
N ASP A 193 16.34 -17.78 -1.44
CA ASP A 193 15.18 -18.62 -1.77
C ASP A 193 14.94 -19.77 -0.76
N ASP A 194 15.85 -19.97 0.20
CA ASP A 194 15.83 -20.96 1.27
C ASP A 194 15.20 -20.48 2.61
N GLU A 195 14.70 -19.23 2.72
CA GLU A 195 13.94 -18.78 3.90
C GLU A 195 12.43 -19.07 3.82
N ASP A 196 11.99 -19.91 2.89
CA ASP A 196 10.69 -20.59 3.04
C ASP A 196 10.86 -21.60 4.18
N CYS A 197 10.83 -21.11 5.43
CA CYS A 197 10.62 -21.96 6.59
C CYS A 197 9.22 -22.56 6.41
N ASP A 198 9.15 -23.76 5.82
CA ASP A 198 8.04 -24.70 6.01
C ASP A 198 8.06 -25.17 7.50
N ASP A 199 8.03 -24.22 8.43
CA ASP A 199 7.67 -24.50 9.81
C ASP A 199 6.25 -25.07 9.79
N GLU A 200 6.02 -26.13 10.56
CA GLU A 200 4.71 -26.76 10.61
C GLU A 200 3.62 -25.82 11.19
N ASP A 201 3.98 -24.63 11.68
CA ASP A 201 3.06 -23.73 12.36
C ASP A 201 2.64 -22.51 11.53
N TYR A 202 3.42 -22.05 10.54
CA TYR A 202 3.08 -20.87 9.74
C TYR A 202 3.71 -20.88 8.33
N VAL A 203 3.16 -20.06 7.42
CA VAL A 203 3.77 -19.78 6.10
C VAL A 203 4.32 -18.36 6.12
N SER A 204 5.54 -18.13 5.64
CA SER A 204 6.15 -16.81 5.67
C SER A 204 6.83 -16.42 4.36
N TRP A 205 7.07 -15.12 4.21
CA TRP A 205 7.99 -14.56 3.22
C TRP A 205 8.58 -13.28 3.79
N ASN A 206 9.91 -13.22 3.91
CA ASN A 206 10.60 -12.13 4.58
C ASN A 206 10.09 -12.02 6.04
N THR A 207 9.73 -10.83 6.51
CA THR A 207 9.16 -10.62 7.84
C THR A 207 7.66 -10.90 7.94
N LEU A 208 6.97 -11.16 6.82
CA LEU A 208 5.53 -11.42 6.80
C LEU A 208 5.23 -12.90 7.06
N ARG A 209 4.28 -13.17 7.93
CA ARG A 209 3.88 -14.51 8.37
C ARG A 209 2.36 -14.66 8.27
N SER A 210 1.92 -15.90 8.10
CA SER A 210 0.51 -16.29 8.05
C SER A 210 0.31 -17.48 8.95
N PHE A 211 -0.49 -17.31 10.00
CA PHE A 211 -0.88 -18.37 10.93
C PHE A 211 -2.20 -19.07 10.53
N SER A 212 -2.82 -18.64 9.42
CA SER A 212 -4.05 -19.25 8.90
C SER A 212 -3.93 -20.76 8.69
N ASP A 213 -4.99 -21.48 9.11
CA ASP A 213 -5.18 -22.91 8.85
C ASP A 213 -5.13 -23.25 7.34
N ASP A 214 -5.51 -22.32 6.46
CA ASP A 214 -5.45 -22.51 5.01
C ASP A 214 -4.06 -22.19 4.45
N LYS A 215 -3.10 -23.05 4.79
CA LYS A 215 -1.70 -22.94 4.34
C LYS A 215 -1.57 -22.90 2.82
N GLN A 216 -2.46 -23.57 2.08
CA GLN A 216 -2.39 -23.57 0.62
C GLN A 216 -2.77 -22.20 0.05
N LYS A 217 -3.78 -21.55 0.63
CA LYS A 217 -4.15 -20.18 0.27
C LYS A 217 -3.05 -19.19 0.66
N ALA A 218 -2.42 -19.37 1.83
CA ALA A 218 -1.26 -18.59 2.25
C ALA A 218 -0.08 -18.73 1.28
N LYS A 219 0.31 -19.96 0.94
CA LYS A 219 1.36 -20.23 -0.07
C LYS A 219 1.03 -19.61 -1.43
N THR A 220 -0.24 -19.68 -1.85
CA THR A 220 -0.68 -19.07 -3.12
C THR A 220 -0.57 -17.54 -3.07
N PHE A 221 -0.89 -16.93 -1.92
CA PHE A 221 -0.73 -15.50 -1.71
C PHE A 221 0.74 -15.08 -1.71
N PHE A 222 1.60 -15.72 -0.92
CA PHE A 222 3.02 -15.36 -0.84
C PHE A 222 3.76 -15.55 -2.16
N ASN A 223 3.43 -16.58 -2.94
CA ASN A 223 3.94 -16.74 -4.31
C ASN A 223 3.57 -15.55 -5.21
N TRP A 224 2.32 -15.07 -5.12
CA TRP A 224 1.90 -13.87 -5.84
C TRP A 224 2.59 -12.61 -5.30
N PHE A 225 2.73 -12.51 -3.98
CA PHE A 225 3.31 -11.37 -3.28
C PHE A 225 4.79 -11.22 -3.64
N LYS A 226 5.61 -12.28 -3.48
CA LYS A 226 7.02 -12.35 -3.88
C LYS A 226 7.21 -11.89 -5.32
N LYS A 227 6.41 -12.40 -6.26
CA LYS A 227 6.49 -12.02 -7.68
C LYS A 227 6.11 -10.55 -7.94
N THR A 228 5.17 -10.01 -7.17
CA THR A 228 4.63 -8.65 -7.38
C THR A 228 5.54 -7.60 -6.75
N PHE A 229 6.16 -7.91 -5.61
CA PHE A 229 6.98 -7.00 -4.84
C PHE A 229 8.47 -7.12 -5.14
N THR A 230 8.93 -8.04 -5.98
CA THR A 230 10.35 -8.11 -6.36
C THR A 230 10.65 -7.21 -7.59
N PRO A 231 11.66 -6.32 -7.54
CA PRO A 231 12.53 -6.01 -6.39
C PRO A 231 11.82 -5.13 -5.34
N PHE A 232 12.20 -5.30 -4.07
CA PHE A 232 11.73 -4.48 -2.95
C PHE A 232 12.90 -3.93 -2.12
N VAL A 233 12.58 -3.00 -1.22
CA VAL A 233 13.45 -2.53 -0.13
C VAL A 233 12.73 -2.68 1.20
N ARG A 234 13.50 -2.94 2.26
CA ARG A 234 13.08 -2.81 3.65
C ARG A 234 13.63 -1.52 4.21
N ILE A 235 12.79 -0.78 4.92
CA ILE A 235 13.19 0.48 5.56
C ILE A 235 12.70 0.46 7.00
N LEU A 236 13.63 0.73 7.92
CA LEU A 236 13.38 0.83 9.36
C LEU A 236 13.81 2.21 9.84
N ILE A 237 12.92 2.89 10.57
CA ILE A 237 13.17 4.23 11.11
C ILE A 237 13.04 4.20 12.63
N GLY A 238 14.02 4.74 13.36
CA GLY A 238 14.01 4.78 14.81
C GLY A 238 14.49 3.50 15.50
N CYS A 239 15.39 2.74 14.87
CA CYS A 239 16.12 1.66 15.54
C CYS A 239 16.77 2.22 16.83
N ASP A 240 16.60 1.54 17.96
CA ASP A 240 17.07 1.96 19.29
C ASP A 240 16.37 3.19 19.92
N LYS A 241 15.40 3.79 19.24
CA LYS A 241 14.61 4.95 19.73
C LYS A 241 13.13 4.62 19.97
N MET A 242 12.65 3.55 19.39
CA MET A 242 11.25 3.15 19.51
C MET A 242 11.14 1.64 19.44
N ASN A 243 10.27 1.05 20.25
CA ASN A 243 9.84 -0.34 20.07
C ASN A 243 8.32 -0.42 20.23
N PRO A 244 7.59 -0.97 19.25
CA PRO A 244 8.11 -1.52 18.00
C PRO A 244 8.44 -0.42 16.97
N VAL A 245 9.30 -0.72 15.99
CA VAL A 245 9.78 0.28 15.00
C VAL A 245 8.86 0.35 13.77
N PRO A 246 8.62 1.55 13.21
CA PRO A 246 8.01 1.70 11.90
C PRO A 246 8.84 0.97 10.82
N PHE A 247 8.22 -0.01 10.18
CA PHE A 247 8.87 -0.89 9.20
C PHE A 247 8.09 -0.91 7.88
N PHE A 248 8.82 -0.81 6.78
CA PHE A 248 8.26 -0.75 5.43
C PHE A 248 8.84 -1.86 4.56
N ILE A 249 7.98 -2.52 3.77
CA ILE A 249 8.38 -3.33 2.62
C ILE A 249 7.83 -2.65 1.37
N LEU A 250 8.69 -2.02 0.59
CA LEU A 250 8.28 -1.19 -0.54
C LEU A 250 8.79 -1.71 -1.87
N ALA A 251 7.93 -1.69 -2.88
CA ALA A 251 8.26 -2.04 -4.24
C ALA A 251 7.63 -1.04 -5.23
N GLN A 252 8.15 -1.01 -6.46
CA GLN A 252 7.51 -0.26 -7.53
C GLN A 252 6.28 -1.03 -8.06
N LEU A 253 5.09 -0.57 -7.70
CA LEU A 253 3.83 -1.26 -8.03
C LEU A 253 3.36 -0.97 -9.47
N SER A 254 3.65 0.25 -9.93
CA SER A 254 3.38 0.74 -11.28
C SER A 254 4.21 2.00 -11.58
N PRO A 255 4.35 2.42 -12.84
CA PRO A 255 5.05 3.65 -13.18
C PRO A 255 4.45 4.85 -12.43
N GLY A 256 5.29 5.63 -11.75
CA GLY A 256 4.85 6.76 -10.94
C GLY A 256 4.49 6.42 -9.48
N TRP A 257 4.55 5.15 -9.08
CA TRP A 257 4.02 4.71 -7.79
C TRP A 257 4.88 3.65 -7.12
N VAL A 258 5.30 3.94 -5.89
CA VAL A 258 5.88 2.98 -4.97
C VAL A 258 4.89 2.76 -3.83
N GLY A 259 4.80 1.53 -3.36
CA GLY A 259 3.98 1.21 -2.21
C GLY A 259 4.25 -0.19 -1.72
N GLY A 260 3.56 -0.56 -0.67
CA GLY A 260 3.63 -1.90 -0.15
C GLY A 260 3.14 -1.96 1.28
N VAL A 261 3.80 -2.79 2.05
CA VAL A 261 3.42 -3.01 3.44
C VAL A 261 4.04 -1.93 4.31
N LEU A 262 3.19 -1.33 5.12
CA LEU A 262 3.55 -0.50 6.25
C LEU A 262 3.10 -1.29 7.46
N THR A 263 4.04 -1.88 8.17
CA THR A 263 3.67 -2.71 9.31
C THR A 263 3.44 -1.83 10.50
N SER A 264 2.54 -2.29 11.31
CA SER A 264 2.22 -1.65 12.54
C SER A 264 2.86 -2.32 13.73
N LEU A 265 2.47 -1.79 14.87
CA LEU A 265 2.93 -2.11 16.20
C LEU A 265 1.79 -2.85 16.89
N THR A 266 1.96 -4.12 17.20
CA THR A 266 1.06 -4.81 18.15
C THR A 266 1.88 -5.06 19.40
N LEU A 267 1.46 -4.49 20.54
CA LEU A 267 1.91 -4.95 21.85
C LEU A 267 1.17 -6.27 22.12
N THR A 268 1.89 -7.35 22.35
CA THR A 268 1.37 -8.49 23.12
C THR A 268 1.58 -8.24 24.60
#